data_AF-A0A7V3DG32-F1
#
_entry.id   AF-A0A7V3DG32-F1
#
_cell.length_a   1.000
_cell.length_b   1.000
_cell.length_c   1.000
_cell.angle_alpha   90.00
_cell.angle_beta   90.00
_cell.angle_gamma   90.00
#
_symmetry.space_group_name_H-M   'P 1'
#
loop_
_entity.id
_entity.type
_entity.pdbx_description
1 polymer ?
#
loop_
_entity_poly.entity_id
_entity_poly.type
_entity_poly.pdbx_seq_one_letter_code
_entity_poly.pdbx_strand_id
1 'polypeptide(L)'
;MSTPIEMTWHASQRLQERGAAFDEVEQAVRTGKWQPASHGKWHAAADFPYNAVSPVNGQFYRWKTVDAVFVEELDRIVVVTVKVYYYNS
;
A
#
# COMPACT_ATOMS: atom_id res chain seq x y z
N MET A 1 -6.59 21.18 2.59
CA MET A 1 -6.12 20.42 1.41
C MET A 1 -5.16 19.36 1.92
N SER A 2 -5.34 18.09 1.57
CA SER A 2 -4.40 17.01 1.92
C SER A 2 -3.22 17.03 0.95
N THR A 3 -2.01 16.73 1.44
CA THR A 3 -0.79 16.62 0.63
C THR A 3 -0.99 15.59 -0.48
N PRO A 4 -0.86 15.92 -1.78
CA PRO A 4 -1.02 14.96 -2.88
C PRO A 4 -0.22 13.67 -2.68
N ILE A 5 -0.81 12.52 -3.04
CA ILE A 5 -0.12 11.22 -3.06
C ILE A 5 0.07 10.81 -4.51
N GLU A 6 1.32 10.55 -4.88
CA GLU A 6 1.71 10.15 -6.23
C GLU A 6 2.37 8.78 -6.21
N MET A 7 2.11 7.98 -7.24
CA MET A 7 2.77 6.70 -7.42
C MET A 7 3.91 6.81 -8.41
N THR A 8 5.07 6.28 -8.05
CA THR A 8 6.10 5.98 -9.04
C THR A 8 5.60 4.92 -10.02
N TRP A 9 6.16 4.88 -11.23
CA TRP A 9 5.88 3.81 -12.20
C TRP A 9 6.03 2.41 -11.58
N HIS A 10 7.09 2.20 -10.79
CA HIS A 10 7.32 0.93 -10.10
C HIS A 10 6.21 0.60 -9.10
N ALA A 11 5.76 1.57 -8.30
CA ALA A 11 4.66 1.37 -7.36
C ALA A 11 3.36 1.01 -8.07
N SER A 12 3.04 1.69 -9.18
CA SER A 12 1.85 1.41 -9.99
C SER A 12 1.85 -0.02 -10.54
N GLN A 13 2.99 -0.52 -11.01
CA GLN A 13 3.11 -1.93 -11.42
C GLN A 13 2.92 -2.89 -10.24
N ARG A 14 3.57 -2.64 -9.10
CA ARG A 14 3.46 -3.49 -7.91
C ARG A 14 2.04 -3.55 -7.35
N LEU A 15 1.31 -2.44 -7.37
CA LEU A 15 -0.08 -2.35 -6.95
C LEU A 15 -0.95 -3.35 -7.73
N GLN A 16 -0.81 -3.37 -9.06
CA GLN A 16 -1.59 -4.23 -9.93
C GLN A 16 -1.20 -5.71 -9.79
N GLU A 17 0.10 -6.01 -9.78
CA GLU A 17 0.62 -7.38 -9.60
C GLU A 17 0.20 -8.02 -8.27
N ARG A 18 0.03 -7.19 -7.23
CA ARG A 18 -0.22 -7.66 -5.86
C ARG A 18 -1.68 -7.56 -5.44
N GLY A 19 -2.57 -7.05 -6.29
CA GLY A 19 -3.99 -6.93 -5.99
C GLY A 19 -4.35 -5.84 -4.97
N ALA A 20 -3.60 -4.74 -4.95
CA ALA A 20 -4.00 -3.51 -4.25
C ALA A 20 -4.68 -2.54 -5.23
N ALA A 21 -5.43 -1.60 -4.68
CA ALA A 21 -5.99 -0.45 -5.40
C ALA A 21 -5.43 0.87 -4.84
N PHE A 22 -5.52 1.95 -5.63
CA PHE A 22 -4.88 3.22 -5.27
C PHE A 22 -5.53 3.87 -4.05
N ASP A 23 -6.84 3.77 -3.93
CA ASP A 23 -7.62 4.20 -2.78
C ASP A 23 -7.21 3.49 -1.49
N GLU A 24 -6.91 2.19 -1.56
CA GLU A 24 -6.40 1.42 -0.42
C GLU A 24 -5.01 1.90 0.01
N VAL A 25 -4.13 2.20 -0.95
CA VAL A 25 -2.80 2.78 -0.69
C VAL A 25 -2.93 4.17 -0.08
N GLU A 26 -3.79 5.03 -0.63
CA GLU A 26 -4.05 6.34 -0.07
C GLU A 26 -4.58 6.20 1.37
N GLN A 27 -5.56 5.35 1.62
CA GLN A 27 -6.08 5.13 2.97
C GLN A 27 -4.97 4.65 3.92
N ALA A 28 -4.14 3.69 3.52
CA ALA A 28 -3.01 3.24 4.33
C ALA A 28 -2.05 4.37 4.69
N VAL A 29 -1.72 5.25 3.74
CA VAL A 29 -0.86 6.42 3.96
C VAL A 29 -1.54 7.47 4.84
N ARG A 30 -2.85 7.70 4.70
CA ARG A 30 -3.56 8.76 5.44
C ARG A 30 -3.90 8.38 6.88
N THR A 31 -4.29 7.14 7.11
CA THR A 31 -4.83 6.69 8.40
C THR A 31 -3.89 5.75 9.14
N GLY A 32 -2.97 5.10 8.42
CA GLY A 32 -1.98 4.22 9.01
C GLY A 32 -0.96 4.99 9.85
N LYS A 33 -0.40 4.32 10.86
CA LYS A 33 0.70 4.89 11.63
C LYS A 33 1.97 4.86 10.77
N TRP A 34 2.54 6.04 10.50
CA TRP A 34 3.81 6.14 9.79
C TRP A 34 4.93 5.58 10.65
N GLN A 35 5.69 4.66 10.08
CA GLN A 35 6.83 4.03 10.71
C GLN A 35 8.07 4.20 9.83
N PRO A 36 9.25 4.42 10.41
CA PRO A 36 10.47 4.51 9.63
C PRO A 36 10.72 3.21 8.85
N ALA A 37 11.01 3.36 7.57
CA ALA A 37 11.50 2.31 6.69
C ALA A 37 12.98 2.57 6.33
N SER A 38 13.59 1.68 5.54
CA SER A 38 14.99 1.81 5.17
C SER A 38 15.25 3.04 4.30
N HIS A 39 16.45 3.63 4.44
CA HIS A 39 16.94 4.76 3.63
C HIS A 39 16.08 6.02 3.73
N GLY A 40 15.62 6.38 4.94
CA GLY A 40 14.88 7.63 5.18
C GLY A 40 13.45 7.63 4.61
N LYS A 41 12.92 6.45 4.30
CA LYS A 41 11.54 6.28 3.83
C LYS A 41 10.60 6.07 5.01
N TRP A 42 9.33 6.20 4.76
CA TRP A 42 8.26 5.80 5.65
C TRP A 42 7.57 4.57 5.10
N HIS A 43 6.92 3.83 5.97
CA HIS A 43 5.86 2.94 5.57
C HIS A 43 4.65 3.08 6.47
N ALA A 44 3.47 2.82 5.91
CA ALA A 44 2.20 2.84 6.62
C ALA A 44 1.30 1.75 6.02
N ALA A 45 0.56 1.08 6.89
CA ALA A 45 -0.25 -0.07 6.53
C ALA A 45 -1.69 0.08 7.03
N ALA A 46 -2.61 -0.51 6.28
CA ALA A 46 -4.00 -0.67 6.68
C ALA A 46 -4.54 -2.03 6.22
N ASP A 47 -5.48 -2.56 6.99
CA ASP A 47 -6.16 -3.82 6.71
C ASP A 47 -7.49 -3.58 6.01
N PHE A 48 -7.78 -4.43 5.03
CA PHE A 48 -8.95 -4.34 4.18
C PHE A 48 -9.64 -5.70 4.07
N PRO A 49 -10.98 -5.75 4.11
CA PRO A 49 -11.72 -6.92 3.63
C PRO A 49 -11.35 -7.19 2.17
N TYR A 50 -11.02 -8.44 1.85
CA TYR A 50 -10.67 -8.85 0.49
C TYR A 50 -11.70 -9.82 -0.10
N ASN A 51 -11.99 -10.90 0.63
CA ASN A 51 -12.98 -11.93 0.29
C ASN A 51 -12.93 -12.40 -1.18
N ALA A 52 -11.73 -12.63 -1.70
CA ALA A 52 -11.49 -13.00 -3.10
C ALA A 52 -10.28 -13.93 -3.23
N VAL A 53 -10.07 -14.45 -4.44
CA VAL A 53 -8.89 -15.27 -4.77
C VAL A 53 -7.72 -14.35 -5.10
N SER A 54 -6.62 -14.49 -4.36
CA SER A 54 -5.41 -13.66 -4.54
C SER A 54 -4.79 -13.87 -5.91
N PRO A 55 -4.40 -12.79 -6.62
CA PRO A 55 -3.70 -12.88 -7.89
C PRO A 55 -2.27 -13.44 -7.74
N VAL A 56 -1.75 -13.50 -6.51
CA VAL A 56 -0.35 -13.88 -6.24
C VAL A 56 -0.16 -15.39 -6.19
N ASN A 57 -1.14 -16.12 -5.66
CA ASN A 57 -1.02 -17.57 -5.43
C ASN A 57 -2.30 -18.37 -5.71
N GLY A 58 -3.38 -17.73 -6.15
CA GLY A 58 -4.64 -18.40 -6.48
C GLY A 58 -5.42 -18.94 -5.27
N GLN A 59 -5.10 -18.52 -4.04
CA GLN A 59 -5.84 -18.92 -2.83
C GLN A 59 -6.88 -17.88 -2.42
N PHE A 60 -7.98 -18.33 -1.83
CA PHE A 60 -9.01 -17.44 -1.26
C PHE A 60 -8.53 -16.84 0.06
N TYR A 61 -8.70 -15.52 0.19
CA TYR A 61 -8.41 -14.79 1.42
C TYR A 61 -9.55 -13.86 1.83
N ARG A 62 -9.82 -13.81 3.13
CA ARG A 62 -10.82 -12.92 3.74
C ARG A 62 -10.30 -11.50 3.91
N TRP A 63 -9.02 -11.36 4.23
CA TRP A 63 -8.39 -10.08 4.54
C TRP A 63 -7.11 -9.90 3.75
N LYS A 64 -6.75 -8.63 3.55
CA LYS A 64 -5.43 -8.24 3.10
C LYS A 64 -4.94 -7.00 3.84
N THR A 65 -3.64 -6.91 4.08
CA THR A 65 -2.96 -5.69 4.52
C THR A 65 -2.27 -5.06 3.32
N VAL A 66 -2.54 -3.78 3.08
CA VAL A 66 -1.80 -2.97 2.11
C VAL A 66 -0.77 -2.15 2.88
N ASP A 67 0.51 -2.38 2.61
CA ASP A 67 1.66 -1.70 3.23
C ASP A 67 2.38 -0.86 2.16
N ALA A 68 2.23 0.45 2.25
CA ALA A 68 2.81 1.41 1.32
C ALA A 68 4.14 1.91 1.87
N VAL A 69 5.19 1.89 1.04
CA VAL A 69 6.48 2.50 1.35
C VAL A 69 6.64 3.76 0.51
N PHE A 70 6.88 4.89 1.17
CA PHE A 70 6.85 6.21 0.53
C PHE A 70 7.88 7.17 1.12
N VAL A 71 8.07 8.30 0.45
CA VAL A 71 8.83 9.45 0.94
C VAL A 71 7.88 10.63 1.04
N GLU A 72 7.98 11.38 2.14
CA GLU A 72 7.32 12.68 2.27
C GLU A 72 8.26 13.76 1.73
N GLU A 73 7.79 14.49 0.72
CA GLU A 73 8.45 15.66 0.15
C GLU A 73 7.67 16.93 0.56
N LEU A 74 8.21 18.11 0.23
CA LEU A 74 7.63 19.39 0.66
C LEU A 74 6.18 19.61 0.20
N ASP A 75 5.83 19.11 -0.99
CA ASP A 75 4.54 19.37 -1.65
C ASP A 75 3.74 18.10 -1.97
N ARG A 76 4.30 16.91 -1.74
CA ARG A 76 3.70 15.62 -2.09
C ARG A 76 4.23 14.47 -1.27
N ILE A 77 3.52 13.35 -1.30
CA ILE A 77 3.97 12.05 -0.82
C ILE A 77 4.19 11.15 -2.04
N VAL A 78 5.40 10.61 -2.18
CA VAL A 78 5.78 9.76 -3.31
C VAL A 78 5.83 8.31 -2.88
N VAL A 79 4.90 7.49 -3.36
CA VAL A 79 4.86 6.04 -3.10
C VAL A 79 5.86 5.33 -4.01
N VAL A 80 6.82 4.65 -3.39
CA VAL A 80 7.93 3.98 -4.06
C VAL A 80 7.63 2.50 -4.30
N THR A 81 6.96 1.84 -3.37
CA THR A 81 6.52 0.46 -3.54
C THR A 81 5.33 0.13 -2.64
N VAL A 82 4.59 -0.90 -3.01
CA VAL A 82 3.42 -1.40 -2.28
C VAL A 82 3.62 -2.89 -2.03
N LYS A 83 3.36 -3.33 -0.80
CA LYS A 83 3.30 -4.73 -0.43
C LYS A 83 1.87 -5.07 -0.03
N VAL A 84 1.47 -6.30 -0.36
CA VAL A 84 0.16 -6.82 0.02
C VAL A 84 0.38 -8.14 0.72
N TYR A 85 -0.19 -8.26 1.91
CA TYR A 85 -0.15 -9.47 2.73
C TYR A 85 -1.57 -10.02 2.81
N TYR A 86 -1.74 -11.29 2.50
CA TYR A 86 -3.04 -11.94 2.47
C TYR A 86 -3.18 -12.91 3.64
N TYR A 87 -4.34 -12.94 4.30
CA TYR A 87 -4.57 -13.80 5.46
C TYR A 87 -6.06 -14.12 5.68
N ASN A 88 -6.30 -15.17 6.49
CA ASN A 88 -7.64 -15.70 6.79
C ASN A 88 -7.96 -15.79 8.29
N SER A 89 -6.94 -15.62 9.14
CA SER A 89 -7.00 -15.71 10.61
C SER A 89 -7.28 -14.37 11.25
#